data_AF-A0A8B8JTM8-F1
#
_entry.id   AF-A0A8B8JTM8-F1
#
_cell.length_a   1.000
_cell.length_b   1.000
_cell.length_c   1.000
_cell.angle_alpha   90.00
_cell.angle_beta   90.00
_cell.angle_gamma   90.00
#
_symmetry.space_group_name_H-M   'P 1'
#
loop_
_entity.id
_entity.type
_entity.pdbx_description
1 polymer ?
#
loop_
_entity_poly.entity_id
_entity_poly.type
_entity_poly.pdbx_seq_one_letter_code
_entity_poly.pdbx_strand_id
1 'polypeptide(L)'
;MRTKIVVFFLATILASCHGLEHGANFQIFPLRMKTGSGGHYIPEVSCLSWRLGVEAHNMIDWKTVPEECKDYIGNYIIGDQYRSDSKTVCREAYLYAKKLNLTAKDIFVFDVDETTLSNLPYYANHGFGVEPYNPTLFNEWVDQGSALALPESLKLYNKLVSLGIKIVFLTGRPENQRDVTATNLKSVGYHTWEKLIVKDTSVYAGKTAVTYKSSERKKLESQGYRIIGNIGDQWSDILGTNTGDRTFKLPDPMYYIS
;
A
#
# COMPACT_ATOMS: atom_id res chain seq x y z
N MET A 1 36.73 20.58 -66.98
CA MET A 1 36.98 20.25 -65.56
C MET A 1 36.31 21.30 -64.68
N ARG A 2 35.18 20.95 -64.03
CA ARG A 2 34.57 21.78 -62.98
C ARG A 2 34.25 20.86 -61.81
N THR A 3 35.09 20.93 -60.79
CA THR A 3 35.01 20.16 -59.55
C THR A 3 33.79 20.62 -58.76
N LYS A 4 32.82 19.74 -58.51
CA LYS A 4 31.72 20.02 -57.57
C LYS A 4 32.19 19.66 -56.17
N ILE A 5 32.43 20.65 -55.33
CA ILE A 5 32.67 20.47 -53.90
C ILE A 5 31.31 20.39 -53.21
N VAL A 6 31.00 19.25 -52.61
CA VAL A 6 29.83 19.08 -51.74
C VAL A 6 30.25 19.46 -50.33
N VAL A 7 29.71 20.56 -49.81
CA VAL A 7 29.93 21.00 -48.43
C VAL A 7 28.83 20.38 -47.57
N PHE A 8 29.19 19.45 -46.70
CA PHE A 8 28.30 18.95 -45.64
C PHE A 8 28.32 19.92 -44.47
N PHE A 9 27.18 20.56 -44.18
CA PHE A 9 26.98 21.29 -42.92
C PHE A 9 26.62 20.29 -41.82
N LEU A 10 27.56 20.05 -40.89
CA LEU A 10 27.28 19.33 -39.66
C LEU A 10 26.65 20.33 -38.66
N ALA A 11 25.34 20.26 -38.46
CA ALA A 11 24.67 21.06 -37.44
C ALA A 11 24.93 20.43 -36.06
N THR A 12 25.94 20.94 -35.34
CA THR A 12 26.12 20.63 -33.92
C THR A 12 25.10 21.42 -33.11
N ILE A 13 24.04 20.75 -32.65
CA ILE A 13 23.12 21.29 -31.65
C ILE A 13 23.86 21.24 -30.30
N LEU A 14 24.45 22.37 -29.91
CA LEU A 14 24.90 22.59 -28.54
C LEU A 14 23.65 22.82 -27.69
N ALA A 15 23.14 21.76 -27.06
CA ALA A 15 22.16 21.90 -25.99
C ALA A 15 22.85 22.46 -24.74
N SER A 16 22.86 23.79 -24.61
CA SER A 16 23.25 24.45 -23.36
C SER A 16 22.14 24.28 -22.32
N CYS A 17 22.24 23.22 -21.51
CA CYS A 17 21.47 23.14 -20.27
C CYS A 17 22.03 24.17 -19.28
N HIS A 18 21.38 25.33 -19.19
CA HIS A 18 21.57 26.22 -18.05
C HIS A 18 20.82 25.64 -16.84
N GLY A 19 21.55 24.98 -15.94
CA GLY A 19 21.06 24.71 -14.60
C GLY A 19 21.16 25.98 -13.78
N LEU A 20 20.03 26.59 -13.40
CA LEU A 20 20.04 27.62 -12.37
C LEU A 20 20.40 26.93 -11.04
N GLU A 21 21.56 27.27 -10.48
CA GLU A 21 21.93 26.90 -9.12
C GLU A 21 20.99 27.62 -8.14
N HIS A 22 19.94 26.94 -7.71
CA HIS A 22 19.20 27.35 -6.52
C HIS A 22 19.83 26.65 -5.31
N GLY A 23 20.75 27.37 -4.68
CA GLY A 23 21.06 27.33 -3.26
C GLY A 23 21.16 25.96 -2.58
N ALA A 24 22.37 25.39 -2.56
CA ALA A 24 22.77 24.46 -1.50
C ALA A 24 24.31 24.37 -1.41
N ASN A 25 24.92 25.10 -0.49
CA ASN A 25 26.33 24.99 -0.12
C ASN A 25 26.59 23.73 0.76
N PHE A 26 26.09 22.57 0.37
CA PHE A 26 26.31 21.32 1.10
C PHE A 26 27.23 20.38 0.31
N GLN A 27 28.53 20.36 0.67
CA GLN A 27 29.57 19.59 -0.04
C GLN A 27 29.41 18.06 0.03
N ILE A 28 28.55 17.52 0.91
CA ILE A 28 28.42 16.06 1.12
C ILE A 28 27.42 15.41 0.16
N PHE A 29 26.51 16.18 -0.44
CA PHE A 29 25.50 15.67 -1.37
C PHE A 29 25.52 16.49 -2.66
N PRO A 30 26.23 16.06 -3.72
CA PRO A 30 25.97 16.61 -5.03
C PRO A 30 24.53 16.25 -5.39
N LEU A 31 23.59 17.16 -5.13
CA LEU A 31 22.17 17.01 -5.42
C LEU A 31 21.98 16.92 -6.93
N ARG A 32 22.17 15.74 -7.48
CA ARG A 32 21.65 15.34 -8.79
C ARG A 32 20.58 14.29 -8.58
N MET A 33 19.43 14.71 -8.05
CA MET A 33 18.19 14.03 -8.41
C MET A 33 17.71 14.60 -9.73
N LYS A 34 18.12 13.97 -10.84
CA LYS A 34 17.40 14.09 -12.10
C LYS A 34 16.16 13.20 -11.99
N THR A 35 15.04 13.75 -11.51
CA THR A 35 13.76 13.04 -11.57
C THR A 35 13.29 12.99 -13.03
N GLY A 36 13.03 11.77 -13.50
CA GLY A 36 12.44 11.50 -14.80
C GLY A 36 10.93 11.80 -14.83
N SER A 37 10.45 12.12 -16.02
CA SER A 37 9.09 12.36 -16.53
C SER A 37 7.97 12.60 -15.51
N GLY A 38 7.67 13.88 -15.24
CA GLY A 38 6.51 14.35 -14.49
C GLY A 38 6.89 15.23 -13.29
N GLY A 39 7.57 16.35 -13.55
CA GLY A 39 8.04 17.26 -12.50
C GLY A 39 7.20 18.52 -12.42
N HIS A 40 6.16 18.51 -11.58
CA HIS A 40 5.69 19.73 -10.93
C HIS A 40 6.21 19.75 -9.49
N TYR A 41 6.68 20.94 -9.10
CA TYR A 41 7.36 21.19 -7.83
C TYR A 41 6.32 21.54 -6.77
N ILE A 42 6.15 20.70 -5.74
CA ILE A 42 5.66 21.21 -4.45
C ILE A 42 6.78 22.09 -3.91
N PRO A 43 6.52 23.33 -3.46
CA PRO A 43 7.50 24.07 -2.68
C PRO A 43 8.08 23.17 -1.57
N GLU A 44 9.37 22.83 -1.68
CA GLU A 44 10.20 22.13 -0.69
C GLU A 44 10.20 20.58 -0.65
N VAL A 45 9.20 19.85 -1.20
CA VAL A 45 9.13 18.37 -1.10
C VAL A 45 8.72 17.71 -2.41
N SER A 46 9.52 16.78 -2.96
CA SER A 46 9.12 16.03 -4.17
C SER A 46 8.02 14.99 -3.88
N CYS A 47 7.21 14.60 -4.87
CA CYS A 47 6.20 13.53 -4.70
C CYS A 47 6.80 12.19 -4.25
N LEU A 48 8.06 11.91 -4.62
CA LEU A 48 8.84 10.79 -4.10
C LEU A 48 9.08 10.91 -2.59
N SER A 49 9.52 12.09 -2.16
CA SER A 49 9.75 12.40 -0.75
C SER A 49 8.44 12.40 0.05
N TRP A 50 7.36 12.91 -0.53
CA TRP A 50 6.01 12.87 0.07
C TRP A 50 5.56 11.42 0.29
N ARG A 51 5.62 10.56 -0.74
CA ARG A 51 5.30 9.13 -0.60
C ARG A 51 6.14 8.47 0.49
N LEU A 52 7.46 8.71 0.49
CA LEU A 52 8.32 8.17 1.54
C LEU A 52 7.91 8.68 2.94
N GLY A 53 7.55 9.96 3.06
CA GLY A 53 7.08 10.56 4.31
C GLY A 53 5.79 9.91 4.82
N VAL A 54 4.84 9.65 3.93
CA VAL A 54 3.59 8.91 4.24
C VAL A 54 3.91 7.48 4.68
N GLU A 55 4.67 6.74 3.88
CA GLU A 55 5.00 5.34 4.14
C GLU A 55 5.80 5.15 5.43
N ALA A 56 6.69 6.10 5.76
CA ALA A 56 7.49 6.09 6.97
C ALA A 56 6.76 6.65 8.22
N HIS A 57 5.47 6.95 8.12
CA HIS A 57 4.66 7.53 9.20
C HIS A 57 5.14 8.92 9.69
N ASN A 58 5.84 9.68 8.84
CA ASN A 58 6.25 11.05 9.13
C ASN A 58 5.17 12.06 8.73
N MET A 59 4.34 11.72 7.74
CA MET A 59 3.18 12.50 7.31
C MET A 59 1.91 11.76 7.74
N ILE A 60 1.27 12.28 8.79
CA ILE A 60 0.08 11.70 9.42
C ILE A 60 -1.14 12.59 9.22
N ASP A 61 -2.33 11.98 9.24
CA ASP A 61 -3.64 12.65 9.15
C ASP A 61 -3.88 13.52 7.90
N TRP A 62 -3.10 13.29 6.84
CA TRP A 62 -3.33 13.87 5.52
C TRP A 62 -4.67 13.43 4.94
N LYS A 63 -5.27 14.25 4.07
CA LYS A 63 -6.67 14.07 3.62
C LYS A 63 -6.78 13.51 2.22
N THR A 64 -5.96 14.00 1.31
CA THR A 64 -5.88 13.56 -0.08
C THR A 64 -4.43 13.61 -0.52
N VAL A 65 -4.11 12.86 -1.57
CA VAL A 65 -2.86 12.99 -2.31
C VAL A 65 -2.77 14.44 -2.84
N PRO A 66 -1.61 15.13 -2.75
CA PRO A 66 -1.42 16.43 -3.39
C PRO A 66 -1.76 16.34 -4.88
N GLU A 67 -2.54 17.28 -5.41
CA GLU A 67 -3.02 17.26 -6.80
C GLU A 67 -1.85 17.10 -7.79
N GLU A 68 -0.75 17.78 -7.54
CA GLU A 68 0.47 17.72 -8.34
C GLU A 68 1.18 16.36 -8.31
N CYS A 69 0.84 15.49 -7.36
CA CYS A 69 1.37 14.13 -7.23
C CYS A 69 0.47 13.06 -7.84
N LYS A 70 -0.69 13.42 -8.40
CA LYS A 70 -1.64 12.49 -9.03
C LYS A 70 -0.97 11.48 -9.96
N ASP A 71 -0.27 11.99 -10.98
CA ASP A 71 0.35 11.15 -12.01
C ASP A 71 1.50 10.32 -11.44
N TYR A 72 2.25 10.88 -10.49
CA TYR A 72 3.32 10.15 -9.81
C TYR A 72 2.76 8.96 -9.01
N ILE A 73 1.69 9.16 -8.24
CA ILE A 73 1.05 8.09 -7.46
C ILE A 73 0.40 7.05 -8.38
N GLY A 74 -0.31 7.47 -9.43
CA GLY A 74 -0.85 6.57 -10.44
C GLY A 74 0.23 5.71 -11.11
N ASN A 75 1.35 6.32 -11.53
CA ASN A 75 2.47 5.59 -12.11
C ASN A 75 3.15 4.65 -11.12
N TYR A 76 3.24 5.03 -9.84
CA TYR A 76 3.79 4.17 -8.80
C TYR A 76 2.92 2.92 -8.60
N ILE A 77 1.61 3.09 -8.36
CA ILE A 77 0.71 2.01 -7.96
C ILE A 77 0.42 1.02 -9.10
N ILE A 78 0.39 1.50 -10.36
CA ILE A 78 0.22 0.67 -11.55
C ILE A 78 1.57 0.04 -11.99
N GLY A 79 2.68 0.64 -11.60
CA GLY A 79 4.01 0.30 -12.08
C GLY A 79 4.72 -0.83 -11.32
N ASP A 80 5.87 -1.22 -11.85
CA ASP A 80 6.71 -2.28 -11.29
C ASP A 80 7.26 -1.96 -9.90
N GLN A 81 7.38 -0.67 -9.55
CA GLN A 81 7.92 -0.28 -8.25
C GLN A 81 6.99 -0.67 -7.10
N TYR A 82 5.67 -0.40 -7.19
CA TYR A 82 4.70 -0.87 -6.20
C TYR A 82 4.78 -2.40 -6.06
N ARG A 83 4.83 -3.10 -7.19
CA ARG A 83 4.96 -4.56 -7.21
C ARG A 83 6.24 -5.05 -6.51
N SER A 84 7.37 -4.38 -6.74
CA SER A 84 8.67 -4.69 -6.14
C SER A 84 8.68 -4.42 -4.63
N ASP A 85 8.08 -3.30 -4.20
CA ASP A 85 7.96 -2.92 -2.80
C ASP A 85 7.10 -3.95 -2.05
N SER A 86 5.89 -4.27 -2.56
CA SER A 86 5.01 -5.30 -1.98
C SER A 86 5.71 -6.67 -1.91
N LYS A 87 6.44 -7.05 -2.97
CA LYS A 87 7.19 -8.31 -3.02
C LYS A 87 8.24 -8.38 -1.91
N THR A 88 8.92 -7.27 -1.63
CA THR A 88 9.95 -7.20 -0.59
C THR A 88 9.32 -7.41 0.79
N VAL A 89 8.24 -6.70 1.09
CA VAL A 89 7.50 -6.84 2.36
C VAL A 89 6.99 -8.27 2.55
N CYS A 90 6.29 -8.82 1.55
CA CYS A 90 5.75 -10.17 1.59
C CYS A 90 6.86 -11.25 1.67
N ARG A 91 8.01 -11.03 1.02
CA ARG A 91 9.16 -11.93 1.12
C ARG A 91 9.70 -11.95 2.54
N GLU A 92 9.89 -10.80 3.18
CA GLU A 92 10.38 -10.72 4.55
C GLU A 92 9.41 -11.35 5.55
N ALA A 93 8.10 -11.16 5.37
CA ALA A 93 7.07 -11.82 6.16
C ALA A 93 7.18 -13.35 6.08
N TYR A 94 7.35 -13.89 4.87
CA TYR A 94 7.54 -15.33 4.68
C TYR A 94 8.86 -15.85 5.28
N LEU A 95 9.97 -15.15 5.05
CA LEU A 95 11.29 -15.57 5.56
C LEU A 95 11.34 -15.55 7.09
N TYR A 96 10.62 -14.62 7.71
CA TYR A 96 10.40 -14.58 9.14
C TYR A 96 9.57 -15.78 9.61
N ALA A 97 8.36 -15.96 9.06
CA ALA A 97 7.44 -17.02 9.47
C ALA A 97 8.04 -18.43 9.34
N LYS A 98 8.84 -18.66 8.29
CA LYS A 98 9.53 -19.93 8.03
C LYS A 98 10.51 -20.36 9.15
N LYS A 99 10.99 -19.42 9.96
CA LYS A 99 11.98 -19.69 11.02
C LYS A 99 11.33 -20.00 12.38
N LEU A 100 10.01 -19.88 12.48
CA LEU A 100 9.30 -20.03 13.75
C LEU A 100 9.00 -21.50 14.04
N ASN A 101 9.02 -21.86 15.33
CA ASN A 101 8.48 -23.12 15.82
C ASN A 101 6.97 -22.98 16.01
N LEU A 102 6.21 -23.43 15.01
CA LEU A 102 4.77 -23.19 14.93
C LEU A 102 3.96 -24.10 15.86
N THR A 103 2.85 -23.56 16.35
CA THR A 103 1.82 -24.26 17.13
C THR A 103 0.46 -24.17 16.46
N ALA A 104 -0.48 -25.04 16.85
CA ALA A 104 -1.85 -25.04 16.31
C ALA A 104 -2.67 -23.75 16.61
N LYS A 105 -2.14 -22.88 17.48
CA LYS A 105 -2.75 -21.61 17.87
C LYS A 105 -2.10 -20.39 17.21
N ASP A 106 -1.07 -20.58 16.39
CA ASP A 106 -0.40 -19.49 15.68
C ASP A 106 -1.24 -19.00 14.50
N ILE A 107 -1.50 -17.69 14.50
CA ILE A 107 -2.25 -17.00 13.45
C ILE A 107 -1.43 -15.89 12.82
N PHE A 108 -1.70 -15.62 11.55
CA PHE A 108 -1.23 -14.45 10.82
C PHE A 108 -2.43 -13.57 10.46
N VAL A 109 -2.40 -12.31 10.89
CA VAL A 109 -3.47 -11.35 10.63
C VAL A 109 -3.18 -10.60 9.33
N PHE A 110 -4.17 -10.50 8.46
CA PHE A 110 -4.16 -9.72 7.23
C PHE A 110 -5.27 -8.67 7.30
N ASP A 111 -4.96 -7.42 6.96
CA ASP A 111 -6.00 -6.50 6.49
C ASP A 111 -6.57 -6.96 5.13
N VAL A 112 -7.71 -6.39 4.70
CA VAL A 112 -8.36 -6.71 3.43
C VAL A 112 -8.09 -5.69 2.33
N ASP A 113 -8.44 -4.43 2.51
CA ASP A 113 -8.45 -3.40 1.44
C ASP A 113 -7.02 -2.89 1.22
N GLU A 114 -6.52 -2.88 -0.02
CA GLU A 114 -5.12 -2.56 -0.37
C GLU A 114 -4.04 -3.44 0.32
N THR A 115 -4.47 -4.47 1.07
CA THR A 115 -3.61 -5.52 1.61
C THR A 115 -3.82 -6.87 0.93
N THR A 116 -5.07 -7.31 0.74
CA THR A 116 -5.42 -8.59 0.08
C THR A 116 -6.21 -8.36 -1.21
N LEU A 117 -7.18 -7.47 -1.17
CA LEU A 117 -8.02 -7.06 -2.28
C LEU A 117 -7.60 -5.66 -2.71
N SER A 118 -7.38 -5.46 -3.99
CA SER A 118 -7.07 -4.16 -4.57
C SER A 118 -8.34 -3.49 -5.07
N ASN A 119 -8.61 -2.31 -4.53
CA ASN A 119 -9.61 -1.36 -4.99
C ASN A 119 -9.01 -0.37 -6.02
N LEU A 120 -7.83 -0.67 -6.56
CA LEU A 120 -7.18 0.15 -7.59
C LEU A 120 -8.09 0.51 -8.78
N PRO A 121 -9.00 -0.36 -9.29
CA PRO A 121 -9.94 0.06 -10.33
C PRO A 121 -10.88 1.18 -9.90
N TYR A 122 -11.28 1.25 -8.62
CA TYR A 122 -12.01 2.37 -8.08
C TYR A 122 -11.13 3.63 -8.05
N TYR A 123 -9.94 3.54 -7.43
CA TYR A 123 -9.06 4.70 -7.27
C TYR A 123 -8.53 5.24 -8.61
N ALA A 124 -8.34 4.40 -9.63
CA ALA A 124 -7.97 4.85 -10.97
C ALA A 124 -9.02 5.76 -11.63
N ASN A 125 -10.30 5.58 -11.27
CA ASN A 125 -11.40 6.44 -11.71
C ASN A 125 -11.64 7.65 -10.79
N HIS A 126 -10.98 7.71 -9.63
CA HIS A 126 -11.12 8.76 -8.60
C HIS A 126 -9.77 9.42 -8.29
N GLY A 127 -8.96 9.64 -9.33
CA GLY A 127 -7.74 10.43 -9.25
C GLY A 127 -6.62 9.88 -8.36
N PHE A 128 -6.60 8.57 -8.10
CA PHE A 128 -5.58 7.91 -7.28
C PHE A 128 -5.40 8.51 -5.87
N GLY A 129 -6.50 8.94 -5.24
CA GLY A 129 -6.48 9.48 -3.87
C GLY A 129 -6.43 11.00 -3.77
N VAL A 130 -6.44 11.70 -4.90
CA VAL A 130 -6.52 13.17 -4.95
C VAL A 130 -7.95 13.66 -4.66
N GLU A 131 -8.95 12.89 -5.06
CA GLU A 131 -10.34 13.19 -4.76
C GLU A 131 -10.68 12.85 -3.30
N PRO A 132 -11.46 13.68 -2.60
CA PRO A 132 -11.93 13.36 -1.26
C PRO A 132 -12.70 12.03 -1.23
N TYR A 133 -12.46 11.23 -0.19
CA TYR A 133 -13.12 9.94 -0.02
C TYR A 133 -14.66 10.08 0.02
N ASN A 134 -15.34 9.35 -0.87
CA ASN A 134 -16.79 9.26 -0.90
C ASN A 134 -17.24 7.86 -0.41
N PRO A 135 -17.76 7.74 0.82
CA PRO A 135 -18.15 6.45 1.39
C PRO A 135 -19.28 5.78 0.63
N THR A 136 -20.20 6.55 0.02
CA THR A 136 -21.33 5.98 -0.73
C THR A 136 -20.83 5.28 -1.99
N LEU A 137 -20.03 5.97 -2.80
CA LEU A 137 -19.48 5.40 -4.04
C LEU A 137 -18.52 4.24 -3.76
N PHE A 138 -17.71 4.34 -2.71
CA PHE A 138 -16.82 3.25 -2.34
C PHE A 138 -17.59 2.02 -1.86
N ASN A 139 -18.66 2.19 -1.09
CA ASN A 139 -19.51 1.07 -0.69
C ASN A 139 -20.20 0.41 -1.89
N GLU A 140 -20.70 1.20 -2.85
CA GLU A 140 -21.25 0.67 -4.11
C GLU A 140 -20.20 -0.11 -4.92
N TRP A 141 -18.93 0.30 -4.88
CA TRP A 141 -17.82 -0.46 -5.47
C TRP A 141 -17.57 -1.78 -4.73
N VAL A 142 -17.50 -1.75 -3.39
CA VAL A 142 -17.28 -2.96 -2.60
C VAL A 142 -18.41 -3.98 -2.80
N ASP A 143 -19.66 -3.52 -2.90
CA ASP A 143 -20.84 -4.36 -3.06
C ASP A 143 -20.87 -5.08 -4.43
N GLN A 144 -20.06 -4.66 -5.40
CA GLN A 144 -19.87 -5.40 -6.66
C GLN A 144 -19.08 -6.70 -6.46
N GLY A 145 -18.26 -6.81 -5.40
CA GLY A 145 -17.49 -8.02 -5.09
C GLY A 145 -16.47 -8.42 -6.16
N SER A 146 -15.96 -7.45 -6.92
CA SER A 146 -15.09 -7.65 -8.09
C SER A 146 -13.66 -7.15 -7.89
N ALA A 147 -13.25 -6.83 -6.67
CA ALA A 147 -11.89 -6.41 -6.38
C ALA A 147 -10.90 -7.54 -6.70
N LEU A 148 -9.71 -7.19 -7.18
CA LEU A 148 -8.69 -8.17 -7.61
C LEU A 148 -7.77 -8.54 -6.44
N ALA A 149 -7.19 -9.74 -6.42
CA ALA A 149 -6.16 -10.05 -5.44
C ALA A 149 -4.90 -9.20 -5.66
N LEU A 150 -4.32 -8.68 -4.58
CA LEU A 150 -2.95 -8.17 -4.58
C LEU A 150 -1.97 -9.34 -4.71
N PRO A 151 -1.25 -9.49 -5.84
CA PRO A 151 -0.75 -10.82 -6.14
C PRO A 151 0.55 -11.20 -5.39
N GLU A 152 1.22 -10.31 -4.66
CA GLU A 152 2.30 -10.68 -3.73
C GLU A 152 1.73 -11.11 -2.36
N SER A 153 0.65 -10.46 -1.90
CA SER A 153 -0.09 -10.86 -0.71
C SER A 153 -0.73 -12.23 -0.86
N LEU A 154 -1.31 -12.54 -2.02
CA LEU A 154 -1.84 -13.88 -2.31
C LEU A 154 -0.73 -14.96 -2.30
N LYS A 155 0.47 -14.64 -2.81
CA LYS A 155 1.62 -15.55 -2.73
C LYS A 155 2.08 -15.77 -1.30
N LEU A 156 2.12 -14.72 -0.47
CA LEU A 156 2.43 -14.83 0.95
C LEU A 156 1.39 -15.71 1.66
N TYR A 157 0.11 -15.43 1.47
CA TYR A 157 -1.00 -16.21 2.01
C TYR A 157 -0.84 -17.71 1.72
N ASN A 158 -0.66 -18.08 0.45
CA ASN A 158 -0.50 -19.49 0.06
C ASN A 158 0.70 -20.15 0.74
N LYS A 159 1.81 -19.41 0.88
CA LYS A 159 2.99 -19.89 1.59
C LYS A 159 2.74 -20.07 3.09
N LEU A 160 2.07 -19.13 3.74
CA LEU A 160 1.76 -19.24 5.18
C LEU A 160 0.81 -20.40 5.45
N VAL A 161 -0.23 -20.57 4.62
CA VAL A 161 -1.14 -21.72 4.68
C VAL A 161 -0.36 -23.03 4.49
N SER A 162 0.60 -23.09 3.56
CA SER A 162 1.43 -24.28 3.36
C SER A 162 2.35 -24.62 4.54
N LEU A 163 2.63 -23.66 5.42
CA LEU A 163 3.36 -23.87 6.67
C LEU A 163 2.44 -24.31 7.83
N GLY A 164 1.12 -24.42 7.59
CA GLY A 164 0.14 -24.72 8.63
C GLY A 164 -0.28 -23.51 9.48
N ILE A 165 0.11 -22.30 9.07
CA ILE A 165 -0.28 -21.07 9.78
C ILE A 165 -1.73 -20.73 9.43
N LYS A 166 -2.50 -20.42 10.46
CA LYS A 166 -3.91 -20.04 10.33
C LYS A 166 -4.03 -18.56 9.98
N ILE A 167 -4.88 -18.23 9.01
CA ILE A 167 -5.06 -16.86 8.55
C ILE A 167 -6.28 -16.24 9.20
N VAL A 168 -6.16 -15.00 9.69
CA VAL A 168 -7.29 -14.19 10.13
C VAL A 168 -7.33 -12.93 9.27
N PHE A 169 -8.46 -12.69 8.61
CA PHE A 169 -8.71 -11.41 7.95
C PHE A 169 -9.40 -10.45 8.93
N LEU A 170 -8.90 -9.22 9.05
CA LEU A 170 -9.42 -8.18 9.93
C LEU A 170 -9.57 -6.87 9.16
N THR A 171 -10.79 -6.55 8.74
CA THR A 171 -11.09 -5.42 7.85
C THR A 171 -11.94 -4.34 8.51
N GLY A 172 -11.80 -3.10 8.04
CA GLY A 172 -12.67 -1.98 8.38
C GLY A 172 -14.06 -2.03 7.73
N ARG A 173 -14.30 -2.92 6.75
CA ARG A 173 -15.60 -3.09 6.10
C ARG A 173 -16.69 -3.44 7.12
N PRO A 174 -17.92 -2.91 7.01
CA PRO A 174 -19.01 -3.18 7.94
C PRO A 174 -19.63 -4.58 7.79
N GLU A 175 -20.40 -5.00 8.81
CA GLU A 175 -21.09 -6.31 8.85
C GLU A 175 -21.97 -6.61 7.63
N ASN A 176 -22.67 -5.63 7.07
CA ASN A 176 -23.48 -5.83 5.86
C ASN A 176 -22.65 -6.20 4.62
N GLN A 177 -21.34 -6.01 4.64
CA GLN A 177 -20.42 -6.36 3.54
C GLN A 177 -19.65 -7.66 3.80
N ARG A 178 -19.97 -8.40 4.86
CA ARG A 178 -19.30 -9.66 5.21
C ARG A 178 -19.35 -10.69 4.09
N ASP A 179 -20.54 -10.94 3.55
CA ASP A 179 -20.76 -12.03 2.58
C ASP A 179 -20.15 -11.70 1.21
N VAL A 180 -20.30 -10.45 0.75
CA VAL A 180 -19.65 -10.01 -0.49
C VAL A 180 -18.13 -10.05 -0.36
N THR A 181 -17.58 -9.64 0.79
CA THR A 181 -16.13 -9.71 1.05
C THR A 181 -15.63 -11.15 1.07
N ALA A 182 -16.32 -12.06 1.76
CA ALA A 182 -15.95 -13.48 1.79
C ALA A 182 -16.03 -14.13 0.39
N THR A 183 -17.03 -13.76 -0.40
CA THR A 183 -17.20 -14.24 -1.79
C THR A 183 -16.09 -13.73 -2.68
N ASN A 184 -15.75 -12.44 -2.58
CA ASN A 184 -14.68 -11.84 -3.35
C ASN A 184 -13.31 -12.43 -2.99
N LEU A 185 -13.00 -12.62 -1.69
CA LEU A 185 -11.77 -13.28 -1.25
C LEU A 185 -11.62 -14.68 -1.87
N LYS A 186 -12.70 -15.48 -1.85
CA LYS A 186 -12.72 -16.82 -2.46
C LYS A 186 -12.52 -16.77 -3.97
N SER A 187 -13.16 -15.83 -4.67
CA SER A 187 -13.10 -15.74 -6.13
C SER A 187 -11.71 -15.41 -6.64
N VAL A 188 -10.88 -14.72 -5.84
CA VAL A 188 -9.52 -14.33 -6.21
C VAL A 188 -8.41 -15.20 -5.60
N GLY A 189 -8.77 -16.32 -4.96
CA GLY A 189 -7.81 -17.36 -4.57
C GLY A 189 -7.54 -17.52 -3.07
N TYR A 190 -8.21 -16.76 -2.19
CA TYR A 190 -8.14 -16.98 -0.75
C TYR A 190 -9.22 -17.98 -0.34
N HIS A 191 -8.87 -19.27 -0.21
CA HIS A 191 -9.87 -20.33 -0.07
C HIS A 191 -10.13 -20.79 1.37
N THR A 192 -9.23 -20.51 2.30
CA THR A 192 -9.33 -20.91 3.71
C THR A 192 -8.85 -19.82 4.65
N TRP A 193 -9.51 -19.67 5.79
CA TRP A 193 -9.11 -18.79 6.88
C TRP A 193 -9.76 -19.29 8.17
N GLU A 194 -9.13 -18.96 9.31
CA GLU A 194 -9.66 -19.25 10.64
C GLU A 194 -10.83 -18.32 10.98
N LYS A 195 -10.69 -17.02 10.69
CA LYS A 195 -11.72 -16.00 10.92
C LYS A 195 -11.68 -14.90 9.86
N LEU A 196 -12.86 -14.41 9.49
CA LEU A 196 -13.05 -13.12 8.84
C LEU A 196 -13.75 -12.20 9.85
N ILE A 197 -13.03 -11.17 10.30
CA ILE A 197 -13.52 -10.18 11.25
C ILE A 197 -13.79 -8.90 10.45
N VAL A 198 -15.02 -8.42 10.51
CA VAL A 198 -15.47 -7.18 9.89
C VAL A 198 -15.89 -6.22 11.01
N LYS A 199 -16.09 -4.94 10.70
CA LYS A 199 -16.37 -3.90 11.68
C LYS A 199 -17.85 -3.89 12.06
N ASP A 200 -18.14 -4.17 13.33
CA ASP A 200 -19.44 -3.89 13.93
C ASP A 200 -19.56 -2.37 14.16
N THR A 201 -20.29 -1.70 13.28
CA THR A 201 -20.47 -0.24 13.33
C THR A 201 -21.33 0.21 14.50
N SER A 202 -22.13 -0.67 15.12
CA SER A 202 -22.91 -0.35 16.32
C SER A 202 -22.02 -0.22 17.57
N VAL A 203 -20.96 -1.03 17.64
CA VAL A 203 -20.00 -1.03 18.76
C VAL A 203 -18.88 -0.01 18.54
N TYR A 204 -18.41 0.11 17.30
CA TYR A 204 -17.23 0.92 16.95
C TYR A 204 -17.58 2.25 16.26
N ALA A 205 -18.81 2.73 16.41
CA ALA A 205 -19.23 4.07 15.95
C ALA A 205 -18.30 5.14 16.52
N GLY A 206 -17.75 6.00 15.64
CA GLY A 206 -16.83 7.08 16.02
C GLY A 206 -15.48 6.63 16.59
N LYS A 207 -15.16 5.32 16.57
CA LYS A 207 -13.85 4.80 16.99
C LYS A 207 -12.90 4.72 15.79
N THR A 208 -11.64 5.06 16.04
CA THR A 208 -10.54 4.95 15.07
C THR A 208 -10.29 3.50 14.67
N ALA A 209 -9.69 3.29 13.50
CA ALA A 209 -9.31 1.97 13.03
C ALA A 209 -8.30 1.32 13.98
N VAL A 210 -7.32 2.08 14.51
CA VAL A 210 -6.38 1.58 15.53
C VAL A 210 -7.14 1.01 16.74
N THR A 211 -8.15 1.73 17.26
CA THR A 211 -8.91 1.31 18.44
C THR A 211 -9.70 0.03 18.17
N TYR A 212 -10.39 0.00 17.04
CA TYR A 212 -11.17 -1.15 16.59
C TYR A 212 -10.27 -2.38 16.40
N LYS A 213 -9.22 -2.29 15.58
CA LYS A 213 -8.37 -3.43 15.25
C LYS A 213 -7.56 -3.92 16.44
N SER A 214 -7.08 -3.02 17.31
CA SER A 214 -6.45 -3.42 18.58
C SER A 214 -7.40 -4.22 19.47
N SER A 215 -8.66 -3.81 19.55
CA SER A 215 -9.68 -4.52 20.35
C SER A 215 -9.97 -5.92 19.79
N GLU A 216 -10.08 -6.06 18.47
CA GLU A 216 -10.31 -7.37 17.83
C GLU A 216 -9.10 -8.31 17.97
N ARG A 217 -7.88 -7.79 17.82
CA ARG A 217 -6.66 -8.58 18.07
C ARG A 217 -6.56 -9.04 19.53
N LYS A 218 -6.92 -8.18 20.49
CA LYS A 218 -7.01 -8.58 21.90
C LYS A 218 -8.03 -9.69 22.13
N LYS A 219 -9.18 -9.67 21.44
CA LYS A 219 -10.16 -10.77 21.51
C LYS A 219 -9.57 -12.08 20.98
N LEU A 220 -8.79 -12.06 19.90
CA LEU A 220 -8.09 -13.25 19.39
C LEU A 220 -7.11 -13.82 20.43
N GLU A 221 -6.28 -12.99 21.02
CA GLU A 221 -5.35 -13.44 22.06
C GLU A 221 -6.07 -14.00 23.30
N SER A 222 -7.18 -13.38 23.71
CA SER A 222 -8.02 -13.90 24.82
C SER A 222 -8.67 -15.26 24.51
N GLN A 223 -8.84 -15.61 23.23
CA GLN A 223 -9.28 -16.94 22.77
C GLN A 223 -8.12 -17.96 22.70
N GLY A 224 -6.91 -17.55 23.11
CA GLY A 224 -5.72 -18.39 23.16
C GLY A 224 -4.97 -18.48 21.85
N TYR A 225 -5.26 -17.64 20.86
CA TYR A 225 -4.43 -17.53 19.65
C TYR A 225 -3.15 -16.74 19.94
N ARG A 226 -2.10 -17.02 19.18
CA ARG A 226 -0.85 -16.27 19.17
C ARG A 226 -0.71 -15.56 17.83
N ILE A 227 -0.72 -14.24 17.83
CA ILE A 227 -0.54 -13.45 16.60
C ILE A 227 0.96 -13.40 16.29
N ILE A 228 1.44 -14.32 15.46
CA ILE A 228 2.86 -14.40 15.12
C ILE A 228 3.27 -13.37 14.06
N GLY A 229 2.31 -12.86 13.29
CA GLY A 229 2.52 -11.84 12.28
C GLY A 229 1.25 -11.07 11.96
N ASN A 230 1.41 -9.80 11.60
CA ASN A 230 0.31 -8.91 11.23
C ASN A 230 0.75 -8.04 10.04
N ILE A 231 0.00 -8.08 8.94
CA ILE A 231 0.29 -7.33 7.71
C ILE A 231 -0.89 -6.46 7.32
N GLY A 232 -0.60 -5.22 6.98
CA GLY A 232 -1.57 -4.23 6.52
C GLY A 232 -0.89 -3.12 5.72
N ASP A 233 -1.67 -2.42 4.92
CA ASP A 233 -1.27 -1.27 4.10
C ASP A 233 -1.42 0.05 4.86
N GLN A 234 -2.14 0.07 5.98
CA GLN A 234 -2.24 1.25 6.84
C GLN A 234 -1.48 1.03 8.14
N TRP A 235 -0.94 2.12 8.68
CA TRP A 235 -0.34 2.07 10.02
C TRP A 235 -1.37 1.73 11.09
N SER A 236 -2.65 2.06 10.88
CA SER A 236 -3.73 1.69 11.79
C SER A 236 -3.97 0.17 11.91
N ASP A 237 -3.48 -0.62 10.95
CA ASP A 237 -3.55 -2.09 10.98
C ASP A 237 -2.53 -2.72 11.90
N ILE A 238 -1.38 -2.04 12.06
CA ILE A 238 -0.17 -2.59 12.66
C ILE A 238 0.37 -1.78 13.84
N LEU A 239 -0.31 -0.69 14.21
CA LEU A 239 -0.08 0.07 15.45
C LEU A 239 -1.17 -0.24 16.50
N GLY A 240 -1.02 0.36 17.67
CA GLY A 240 -1.88 0.15 18.84
C GLY A 240 -1.39 -1.00 19.71
N THR A 241 -2.33 -1.80 20.22
CA THR A 241 -2.01 -2.93 21.10
C THR A 241 -2.25 -4.27 20.40
N ASN A 242 -1.65 -5.34 20.94
CA ASN A 242 -1.85 -6.72 20.47
C ASN A 242 -1.54 -6.86 18.97
N THR A 243 -0.49 -6.18 18.49
CA THR A 243 -0.11 -6.15 17.07
C THR A 243 0.54 -7.46 16.60
N GLY A 244 0.85 -8.35 17.53
CA GLY A 244 1.56 -9.60 17.30
C GLY A 244 3.08 -9.48 17.39
N ASP A 245 3.77 -10.59 17.18
CA ASP A 245 5.23 -10.70 17.37
C ASP A 245 6.02 -9.87 16.35
N ARG A 246 5.48 -9.69 15.14
CA ARG A 246 6.09 -8.85 14.09
C ARG A 246 5.04 -8.26 13.14
N THR A 247 5.22 -7.00 12.78
CA THR A 247 4.36 -6.29 11.84
C THR A 247 5.03 -6.06 10.49
N PHE A 248 4.21 -5.95 9.44
CA PHE A 248 4.64 -5.73 8.06
C PHE A 248 3.74 -4.69 7.41
N LYS A 249 4.31 -3.57 6.96
CA LYS A 249 3.61 -2.48 6.29
C LYS A 249 3.71 -2.66 4.78
N LEU A 250 2.59 -2.91 4.11
CA LEU A 250 2.51 -2.79 2.66
C LEU A 250 2.42 -1.31 2.26
N PRO A 251 2.93 -0.94 1.07
CA PRO A 251 2.76 0.41 0.58
C PRO A 251 1.30 0.70 0.24
N ASP A 252 0.82 1.87 0.63
CA ASP A 252 -0.42 2.46 0.13
C ASP A 252 -0.37 3.99 0.30
N PRO A 253 -0.07 4.72 -0.77
CA PRO A 253 -0.09 6.18 -0.76
C PRO A 253 -1.41 6.78 -1.25
N MET A 254 -2.46 5.99 -1.51
CA MET A 254 -3.72 6.48 -2.08
C MET A 254 -4.66 7.05 -1.01
N TYR A 255 -4.60 6.56 0.23
CA TYR A 255 -5.37 7.12 1.33
C TYR A 255 -4.69 6.92 2.70
N TYR A 256 -5.26 7.56 3.72
CA TYR A 256 -4.81 7.44 5.11
C TYR A 256 -5.98 7.10 6.04
N ILE A 257 -5.79 6.10 6.90
CA ILE A 257 -6.75 5.71 7.94
C ILE A 257 -6.06 5.66 9.30
N SER A 258 -6.63 6.33 10.30
CA SER A 258 -6.23 6.28 11.71
C SER A 258 -7.20 5.50 12.59
#